data_AF-A0A497LXB1-F1
#
_entry.id   AF-A0A497LXB1-F1
#
_cell.length_a   1.000
_cell.length_b   1.000
_cell.length_c   1.000
_cell.angle_alpha   90.00
_cell.angle_beta   90.00
_cell.angle_gamma   90.00
#
_symmetry.space_group_name_H-M   'P 1'
#
loop_
_entity.id
_entity.type
_entity.pdbx_description
1 polymer ?
#
loop_
_entity_poly.entity_id
_entity_poly.type
_entity_poly.pdbx_seq_one_letter_code
_entity_poly.pdbx_strand_id
1 'polypeptide(L)'
;ITAIENMAKGIPSKEYRDLLMGYASTLRSGGDVVHFLVRKTEMIFESRTNKMRIVGERMGMLMEAYAATVMMLSLVVYIMYIISRAMPTQYMMLPPGQFVIIAYLIMPMLAAIFLYLGDISQPKYPLTDTRPYKAFMASIPVAMVFLVLFVTPFYVVQLKAIPPFDLTSNLIVRFREFLGLDMGYEASIALCFFFIILFVPGMIAWEKYGKENFSILHGLTLFTRDLTEARKTGMSPEKCIMTLAERGEKAYAGFTKHLKIIARQTGWGLSLRRIYKEFERRVYGWLARAGVFIMIDAIDVGGGAPETFDVLATFMENLEEMEKNKRATLRPLLLIPYMTAIILVMVVVVLISFMKNLLKLARVYISIPEFVHLFLPPVVLIAVISGLVAGKVSDGTVAAGFKHAVIMAIITLIAIWLSGTLSIQILTPPPTM
;
A
#
# COMPACT_ATOMS: atom_id res chain seq x y z
N ILE A 1 -36.35 25.57 11.50
CA ILE A 1 -35.92 25.84 10.11
C ILE A 1 -34.85 26.94 10.06
N THR A 2 -35.15 28.15 10.55
CA THR A 2 -34.22 29.31 10.55
C THR A 2 -32.87 29.01 11.21
N ALA A 3 -32.84 28.21 12.28
CA ALA A 3 -31.60 27.77 12.92
C ALA A 3 -30.70 26.92 12.00
N ILE A 4 -31.30 26.01 11.20
CA ILE A 4 -30.57 25.17 10.23
C ILE A 4 -30.01 26.01 9.10
N GLU A 5 -30.76 26.98 8.58
CA GLU A 5 -30.29 27.90 7.54
C GLU A 5 -29.15 28.81 8.03
N ASN A 6 -29.28 29.34 9.26
CA ASN A 6 -28.23 30.15 9.87
C ASN A 6 -26.96 29.34 10.11
N MET A 7 -27.08 28.09 10.55
CA MET A 7 -25.95 27.17 10.67
C MET A 7 -25.32 26.88 9.29
N ALA A 8 -26.13 26.63 8.27
CA ALA A 8 -25.66 26.34 6.91
C ALA A 8 -24.80 27.47 6.33
N LYS A 9 -25.12 28.74 6.62
CA LYS A 9 -24.32 29.90 6.17
C LYS A 9 -22.89 29.91 6.74
N GLY A 10 -22.69 29.36 7.94
CA GLY A 10 -21.38 29.32 8.60
C GLY A 10 -20.50 28.12 8.22
N ILE A 11 -20.98 27.21 7.39
CA ILE A 11 -20.28 25.95 7.08
C ILE A 11 -19.38 26.13 5.84
N PRO A 12 -18.08 25.79 5.93
CA PRO A 12 -17.14 25.93 4.81
C PRO A 12 -17.36 24.90 3.70
N SER A 13 -17.90 23.72 4.04
CA SER A 13 -18.21 22.67 3.05
C SER A 13 -19.45 23.03 2.24
N LYS A 14 -19.27 23.29 0.95
CA LYS A 14 -20.37 23.56 0.01
C LYS A 14 -21.38 22.41 -0.03
N GLU A 15 -20.92 21.16 -0.11
CA GLU A 15 -21.80 19.99 -0.16
C GLU A 15 -22.67 19.87 1.08
N TYR A 16 -22.10 20.13 2.26
CA TYR A 16 -22.84 20.05 3.52
C TYR A 16 -23.82 21.24 3.68
N ARG A 17 -23.40 22.44 3.27
CA ARG A 17 -24.29 23.61 3.19
C ARG A 17 -25.47 23.36 2.27
N ASP A 18 -25.23 22.80 1.09
CA ASP A 18 -26.28 22.53 0.09
C ASP A 18 -27.27 21.45 0.61
N LEU A 19 -26.78 20.47 1.38
CA LEU A 19 -27.64 19.48 2.07
C LEU A 19 -28.57 20.18 3.08
N LEU A 20 -28.03 21.01 3.97
CA LEU A 20 -28.81 21.67 5.02
C LEU A 20 -29.80 22.71 4.47
N MET A 21 -29.37 23.49 3.47
CA MET A 21 -30.25 24.46 2.81
C MET A 21 -31.37 23.76 2.02
N GLY A 22 -31.04 22.69 1.30
CA GLY A 22 -32.05 21.88 0.61
C GLY A 22 -33.04 21.26 1.60
N TYR A 23 -32.55 20.69 2.70
CA TYR A 23 -33.38 20.13 3.77
C TYR A 23 -34.32 21.20 4.36
N ALA A 24 -33.79 22.37 4.73
CA ALA A 24 -34.57 23.47 5.29
C ALA A 24 -35.62 24.00 4.29
N SER A 25 -35.28 24.06 3.01
CA SER A 25 -36.18 24.49 1.95
C SER A 25 -37.33 23.50 1.74
N THR A 26 -37.04 22.21 1.63
CA THR A 26 -38.05 21.16 1.47
C THR A 26 -39.01 21.13 2.65
N LEU A 27 -38.48 21.27 3.87
CA LEU A 27 -39.29 21.32 5.08
C LEU A 27 -40.19 22.57 5.12
N ARG A 28 -39.69 23.73 4.66
CA ARG A 28 -40.47 24.97 4.59
C ARG A 28 -41.58 24.91 3.54
N SER A 29 -41.34 24.26 2.41
CA SER A 29 -42.34 24.12 1.35
C SER A 29 -43.35 22.99 1.61
N GLY A 30 -43.23 22.27 2.73
CA GLY A 30 -44.06 21.10 3.04
C GLY A 30 -43.80 19.90 2.10
N GLY A 31 -42.63 19.83 1.49
CA GLY A 31 -42.25 18.73 0.59
C GLY A 31 -41.77 17.49 1.34
N ASP A 32 -41.59 16.38 0.59
CA ASP A 32 -41.08 15.13 1.15
C ASP A 32 -39.57 15.23 1.44
N VAL A 33 -39.26 15.38 2.73
CA VAL A 33 -37.90 15.47 3.25
C VAL A 33 -37.14 14.14 3.14
N VAL A 34 -37.83 13.00 3.29
CA VAL A 34 -37.21 11.68 3.21
C VAL A 34 -36.76 11.41 1.79
N HIS A 35 -37.66 11.63 0.82
CA HIS A 35 -37.32 11.51 -0.59
C HIS A 35 -36.17 12.45 -0.99
N PHE A 36 -36.17 13.69 -0.49
CA PHE A 36 -35.04 14.61 -0.69
C PHE A 36 -33.72 14.04 -0.15
N LEU A 37 -33.69 13.50 1.06
CA LEU A 37 -32.47 12.96 1.69
C LEU A 37 -31.95 11.71 0.95
N VAL A 38 -32.85 10.82 0.51
CA VAL A 38 -32.48 9.64 -0.30
C VAL A 38 -31.86 10.08 -1.62
N ARG A 39 -32.54 10.95 -2.38
CA ARG A 39 -32.03 11.51 -3.64
C ARG A 39 -30.70 12.24 -3.45
N LYS A 40 -30.55 13.00 -2.36
CA LYS A 40 -29.29 13.71 -2.06
C LYS A 40 -28.16 12.74 -1.75
N THR A 41 -28.46 11.61 -1.10
CA THR A 41 -27.49 10.54 -0.82
C THR A 41 -27.04 9.87 -2.11
N GLU A 42 -27.96 9.50 -3.01
CA GLU A 42 -27.65 8.98 -4.35
C GLU A 42 -26.72 9.91 -5.13
N MET A 43 -27.07 11.21 -5.21
CA MET A 43 -26.24 12.21 -5.87
C MET A 43 -24.83 12.33 -5.26
N ILE A 44 -24.71 12.18 -3.93
CA ILE A 44 -23.40 12.17 -3.26
C ILE A 44 -22.60 10.94 -3.69
N PHE A 45 -23.21 9.75 -3.72
CA PHE A 45 -22.53 8.54 -4.19
C PHE A 45 -22.06 8.67 -5.64
N GLU A 46 -22.92 9.12 -6.55
CA GLU A 46 -22.57 9.34 -7.95
C GLU A 46 -21.40 10.35 -8.08
N SER A 47 -21.48 11.48 -7.36
CA SER A 47 -20.41 12.48 -7.34
C SER A 47 -19.09 11.91 -6.80
N ARG A 48 -19.14 11.09 -5.75
CA ARG A 48 -17.96 10.48 -5.12
C ARG A 48 -17.32 9.43 -6.03
N THR A 49 -18.12 8.62 -6.71
CA THR A 49 -17.64 7.66 -7.73
C THR A 49 -16.97 8.39 -8.88
N ASN A 50 -17.56 9.49 -9.38
CA ASN A 50 -16.95 10.33 -10.41
C ASN A 50 -15.63 10.98 -9.95
N LYS A 51 -15.58 11.51 -8.72
CA LYS A 51 -14.34 12.03 -8.13
C LYS A 51 -13.28 10.94 -7.98
N MET A 52 -13.66 9.72 -7.64
CA MET A 52 -12.73 8.58 -7.55
C MET A 52 -12.09 8.25 -8.89
N ARG A 53 -12.86 8.32 -9.99
CA ARG A 53 -12.34 8.14 -11.34
C ARG A 53 -11.29 9.19 -11.70
N ILE A 54 -11.57 10.47 -11.40
CA ILE A 54 -10.63 11.58 -11.60
C ILE A 54 -9.37 11.41 -10.73
N VAL A 55 -9.52 10.95 -9.47
CA VAL A 55 -8.38 10.61 -8.61
C VAL A 55 -7.55 9.51 -9.26
N GLY A 56 -8.17 8.48 -9.82
CA GLY A 56 -7.48 7.42 -10.57
C GLY A 56 -6.66 7.96 -11.74
N GLU A 57 -7.23 8.83 -12.57
CA GLU A 57 -6.52 9.48 -13.68
C GLU A 57 -5.31 10.30 -13.19
N ARG A 58 -5.49 11.08 -12.12
CA ARG A 58 -4.39 11.84 -11.49
C ARG A 58 -3.32 10.94 -10.91
N MET A 59 -3.70 9.83 -10.28
CA MET A 59 -2.77 8.81 -9.80
C MET A 59 -1.96 8.20 -10.94
N GLY A 60 -2.60 7.92 -12.09
CA GLY A 60 -1.92 7.44 -13.29
C GLY A 60 -0.87 8.43 -13.78
N MET A 61 -1.25 9.70 -13.97
CA MET A 61 -0.31 10.75 -14.36
C MET A 61 0.84 10.92 -13.37
N LEU A 62 0.57 10.84 -12.06
CA LEU A 62 1.62 10.88 -11.03
C LEU A 62 2.58 9.69 -11.12
N MET A 63 2.08 8.49 -11.44
CA MET A 63 2.93 7.30 -11.61
C MET A 63 3.74 7.35 -12.89
N GLU A 64 3.20 7.88 -13.99
CA GLU A 64 3.97 8.09 -15.22
C GLU A 64 5.06 9.13 -15.02
N ALA A 65 4.74 10.25 -14.36
CA ALA A 65 5.73 11.27 -14.00
C ALA A 65 6.80 10.70 -13.06
N TYR A 66 6.41 9.87 -12.09
CA TYR A 66 7.32 9.14 -11.22
C TYR A 66 8.28 8.27 -12.03
N ALA A 67 7.74 7.44 -12.92
CA ALA A 67 8.51 6.55 -13.77
C ALA A 67 9.51 7.33 -14.62
N ALA A 68 9.05 8.36 -15.34
CA ALA A 68 9.89 9.20 -16.18
C ALA A 68 11.01 9.86 -15.35
N THR A 69 10.66 10.52 -14.24
CA THR A 69 11.63 11.28 -13.43
C THR A 69 12.66 10.36 -12.78
N VAL A 70 12.21 9.30 -12.10
CA VAL A 70 13.12 8.37 -11.41
C VAL A 70 13.99 7.62 -12.40
N MET A 71 13.43 7.12 -13.51
CA MET A 71 14.23 6.36 -14.49
C MET A 71 15.21 7.25 -15.22
N MET A 72 14.78 8.40 -15.74
CA MET A 72 15.66 9.29 -16.48
C MET A 72 16.77 9.82 -15.58
N LEU A 73 16.43 10.29 -14.38
CA LEU A 73 17.44 10.80 -13.45
C LEU A 73 18.41 9.70 -13.03
N SER A 74 17.92 8.49 -12.73
CA SER A 74 18.79 7.34 -12.42
C SER A 74 19.73 7.08 -13.58
N LEU A 75 19.18 6.91 -14.79
CA LEU A 75 19.93 6.49 -15.96
C LEU A 75 21.00 7.53 -16.34
N VAL A 76 20.65 8.81 -16.34
CA VAL A 76 21.59 9.90 -16.61
C VAL A 76 22.71 9.90 -15.59
N VAL A 77 22.41 9.84 -14.28
CA VAL A 77 23.42 9.85 -13.22
C VAL A 77 24.33 8.62 -13.32
N TYR A 78 23.78 7.45 -13.59
CA TYR A 78 24.52 6.20 -13.68
C TYR A 78 25.43 6.17 -14.92
N ILE A 79 24.90 6.53 -16.10
CA ILE A 79 25.69 6.59 -17.33
C ILE A 79 26.79 7.64 -17.21
N MET A 80 26.46 8.84 -16.72
CA MET A 80 27.42 9.93 -16.55
C MET A 80 28.58 9.51 -15.63
N TYR A 81 28.30 8.83 -14.51
CA TYR A 81 29.36 8.32 -13.64
C TYR A 81 30.20 7.22 -14.30
N ILE A 82 29.56 6.29 -15.03
CA ILE A 82 30.27 5.23 -15.76
C ILE A 82 31.26 5.82 -16.77
N ILE A 83 30.79 6.75 -17.60
CA ILE A 83 31.61 7.39 -18.63
C ILE A 83 32.77 8.16 -17.98
N SER A 84 32.47 8.90 -16.91
CA SER A 84 33.48 9.64 -16.13
C SER A 84 34.60 8.74 -15.58
N ARG A 85 34.29 7.49 -15.19
CA ARG A 85 35.29 6.53 -14.72
C ARG A 85 36.02 5.82 -15.86
N ALA A 86 35.35 5.61 -16.99
CA ALA A 86 35.93 4.93 -18.16
C ALA A 86 36.87 5.82 -18.97
N MET A 87 36.70 7.15 -18.96
CA MET A 87 37.54 8.12 -19.69
C MET A 87 38.16 9.18 -18.75
N PRO A 88 39.31 8.87 -18.11
CA PRO A 88 39.89 9.72 -17.07
C PRO A 88 40.42 11.09 -17.54
N THR A 89 40.64 11.30 -18.84
CA THR A 89 41.59 12.31 -19.31
C THR A 89 41.02 13.63 -19.80
N GLN A 90 39.70 13.89 -19.88
CA GLN A 90 39.29 15.17 -20.50
C GLN A 90 38.07 15.96 -20.01
N TYR A 91 37.02 15.43 -19.37
CA TYR A 91 35.94 16.32 -18.87
C TYR A 91 35.22 15.75 -17.65
N MET A 92 35.09 16.61 -16.63
CA MET A 92 34.17 16.53 -15.49
C MET A 92 34.09 15.15 -14.81
N MET A 93 35.11 14.82 -14.01
CA MET A 93 35.02 13.67 -13.11
C MET A 93 33.96 13.93 -12.04
N LEU A 94 32.90 13.11 -12.00
CA LEU A 94 32.04 13.06 -10.82
C LEU A 94 32.80 12.36 -9.70
N PRO A 95 33.11 13.05 -8.58
CA PRO A 95 33.69 12.40 -7.43
C PRO A 95 32.80 11.25 -6.93
N PRO A 96 33.36 10.11 -6.49
CA PRO A 96 32.58 9.00 -5.93
C PRO A 96 31.60 9.44 -4.83
N GLY A 97 32.00 10.41 -4.00
CA GLY A 97 31.15 10.99 -2.96
C GLY A 97 29.90 11.68 -3.51
N GLN A 98 29.99 12.38 -4.65
CA GLN A 98 28.82 13.03 -5.26
C GLN A 98 27.84 11.98 -5.81
N PHE A 99 28.33 10.92 -6.44
CA PHE A 99 27.48 9.81 -6.86
C PHE A 99 26.76 9.14 -5.68
N VAL A 100 27.49 8.86 -4.59
CA VAL A 100 26.91 8.27 -3.39
C VAL A 100 25.79 9.15 -2.84
N ILE A 101 26.00 10.46 -2.73
CA ILE A 101 24.96 11.39 -2.25
C ILE A 101 23.74 11.36 -3.18
N ILE A 102 23.94 11.44 -4.50
CA ILE A 102 22.81 11.44 -5.44
C ILE A 102 22.05 10.11 -5.35
N ALA A 103 22.76 8.98 -5.41
CA ALA A 103 22.15 7.66 -5.49
C ALA A 103 21.51 7.20 -4.17
N TYR A 104 22.15 7.44 -3.02
CA TYR A 104 21.65 7.00 -1.71
C TYR A 104 20.75 8.02 -1.00
N LEU A 105 20.81 9.32 -1.35
CA LEU A 105 20.01 10.35 -0.69
C LEU A 105 18.99 11.01 -1.63
N ILE A 106 19.43 11.52 -2.78
CA ILE A 106 18.54 12.29 -3.67
C ILE A 106 17.50 11.40 -4.36
N MET A 107 17.92 10.28 -4.95
CA MET A 107 16.99 9.36 -5.64
C MET A 107 15.91 8.80 -4.71
N PRO A 108 16.24 8.36 -3.48
CA PRO A 108 15.26 7.89 -2.52
C PRO A 108 14.34 9.00 -2.02
N MET A 109 14.89 10.20 -1.79
CA MET A 109 14.11 11.37 -1.39
C MET A 109 13.11 11.76 -2.49
N LEU A 110 13.52 11.70 -3.76
CA LEU A 110 12.64 11.95 -4.89
C LEU A 110 11.49 10.94 -4.92
N ALA A 111 11.78 9.65 -4.71
CA ALA A 111 10.73 8.65 -4.62
C ALA A 111 9.80 8.87 -3.40
N ALA A 112 10.33 9.34 -2.27
CA ALA A 112 9.54 9.72 -1.10
C ALA A 112 8.64 10.95 -1.36
N ILE A 113 9.10 11.92 -2.17
CA ILE A 113 8.27 13.05 -2.62
C ILE A 113 7.07 12.54 -3.42
N PHE A 114 7.26 11.59 -4.34
CA PHE A 114 6.14 11.00 -5.08
C PHE A 114 5.19 10.21 -4.18
N LEU A 115 5.70 9.52 -3.16
CA LEU A 115 4.86 8.89 -2.13
C LEU A 115 3.99 9.94 -1.41
N TYR A 116 4.58 11.08 -1.05
CA TYR A 116 3.88 12.19 -0.40
C TYR A 116 2.85 12.87 -1.31
N LEU A 117 3.18 13.11 -2.58
CA LEU A 117 2.24 13.64 -3.58
C LEU A 117 1.07 12.68 -3.80
N GLY A 118 1.33 11.37 -3.79
CA GLY A 118 0.31 10.33 -3.81
C GLY A 118 -0.62 10.41 -2.60
N ASP A 119 -0.08 10.63 -1.38
CA ASP A 119 -0.90 10.79 -0.17
C ASP A 119 -1.82 12.01 -0.22
N ILE A 120 -1.31 13.17 -0.66
CA ILE A 120 -2.11 14.39 -0.74
C ILE A 120 -3.23 14.28 -1.78
N SER A 121 -2.95 13.60 -2.89
CA SER A 121 -3.85 13.54 -4.04
C SER A 121 -5.02 12.53 -3.85
N GLN A 122 -4.97 11.70 -2.81
CA GLN A 122 -6.02 10.73 -2.49
C GLN A 122 -7.00 11.24 -1.43
N PRO A 123 -8.29 10.83 -1.49
CA PRO A 123 -9.23 11.05 -0.39
C PRO A 123 -8.73 10.39 0.90
N LYS A 124 -8.67 11.18 1.98
CA LYS A 124 -8.27 10.68 3.30
C LYS A 124 -9.43 9.94 3.98
N TYR A 125 -9.15 8.75 4.46
CA TYR A 125 -10.05 7.96 5.30
C TYR A 125 -9.51 7.92 6.73
N PRO A 126 -10.38 7.76 7.74
CA PRO A 126 -9.91 7.58 9.11
C PRO A 126 -9.07 6.31 9.22
N LEU A 127 -7.84 6.45 9.73
CA LEU A 127 -6.92 5.34 9.98
C LEU A 127 -7.35 4.59 11.25
N THR A 128 -8.31 3.69 11.12
CA THR A 128 -8.87 2.95 12.25
C THR A 128 -8.10 1.67 12.57
N ASP A 129 -7.44 1.04 11.59
CA ASP A 129 -6.68 -0.20 11.79
C ASP A 129 -5.17 0.05 11.88
N THR A 130 -4.65 0.04 13.11
CA THR A 130 -3.22 0.24 13.39
C THR A 130 -2.41 -1.05 13.46
N ARG A 131 -3.06 -2.22 13.35
CA ARG A 131 -2.41 -3.53 13.56
C ARG A 131 -1.28 -3.80 12.57
N PRO A 132 -1.39 -3.49 11.25
CA PRO A 132 -0.27 -3.66 10.31
C PRO A 132 0.96 -2.81 10.67
N TYR A 133 0.74 -1.58 11.14
CA TYR A 133 1.82 -0.70 11.57
C TYR A 133 2.48 -1.19 12.86
N LYS A 134 1.73 -1.76 13.80
CA LYS A 134 2.30 -2.39 15.00
C LYS A 134 3.18 -3.59 14.67
N ALA A 135 2.76 -4.44 13.72
CA ALA A 135 3.57 -5.56 13.25
C ALA A 135 4.87 -5.10 12.58
N PHE A 136 4.81 -4.03 11.78
CA PHE A 136 5.99 -3.39 11.21
C PHE A 136 6.90 -2.76 12.28
N MET A 137 6.35 -2.06 13.27
CA MET A 137 7.17 -1.50 14.35
C MET A 137 7.90 -2.59 15.15
N ALA A 138 7.27 -3.75 15.34
CA ALA A 138 7.89 -4.89 16.01
C ALA A 138 9.07 -5.50 15.22
N SER A 139 9.13 -5.33 13.89
CA SER A 139 10.23 -5.83 13.07
C SER A 139 11.43 -4.88 13.03
N ILE A 140 11.25 -3.58 13.34
CA ILE A 140 12.33 -2.58 13.30
C ILE A 140 13.55 -2.98 14.15
N PRO A 141 13.43 -3.39 15.43
CA PRO A 141 14.61 -3.76 16.22
C PRO A 141 15.38 -4.93 15.62
N VAL A 142 14.67 -5.96 15.14
CA VAL A 142 15.28 -7.12 14.49
C VAL A 142 15.98 -6.74 13.19
N ALA A 143 15.32 -5.90 12.37
CA ALA A 143 15.90 -5.38 11.14
C ALA A 143 17.12 -4.49 11.42
N MET A 144 17.11 -3.68 12.47
CA MET A 144 18.27 -2.86 12.87
C MET A 144 19.46 -3.72 13.30
N VAL A 145 19.22 -4.77 14.09
CA VAL A 145 20.27 -5.75 14.42
C VAL A 145 20.82 -6.40 13.15
N PHE A 146 19.94 -6.78 12.21
CA PHE A 146 20.35 -7.33 10.92
C PHE A 146 21.17 -6.32 10.09
N LEU A 147 20.75 -5.05 10.03
CA LEU A 147 21.48 -3.99 9.34
C LEU A 147 22.90 -3.86 9.89
N VAL A 148 23.02 -3.75 11.22
CA VAL A 148 24.31 -3.63 11.90
C VAL A 148 25.17 -4.87 11.62
N LEU A 149 24.65 -6.08 11.83
CA LEU A 149 25.46 -7.29 11.76
C LEU A 149 25.76 -7.78 10.33
N PHE A 150 24.83 -7.63 9.38
CA PHE A 150 24.93 -8.22 8.05
C PHE A 150 25.20 -7.20 6.93
N VAL A 151 24.82 -5.93 7.10
CA VAL A 151 24.99 -4.90 6.05
C VAL A 151 26.23 -4.05 6.31
N THR A 152 26.42 -3.54 7.54
CA THR A 152 27.54 -2.62 7.83
C THR A 152 28.94 -3.18 7.58
N PRO A 153 29.25 -4.48 7.75
CA PRO A 153 30.59 -5.00 7.47
C PRO A 153 31.00 -4.84 6.01
N PHE A 154 30.05 -4.71 5.08
CA PHE A 154 30.34 -4.49 3.67
C PHE A 154 30.74 -3.04 3.37
N TYR A 155 30.40 -2.09 4.24
CA TYR A 155 30.78 -0.67 4.11
C TYR A 155 31.98 -0.31 4.99
N VAL A 156 32.15 -0.97 6.13
CA VAL A 156 33.26 -0.74 7.08
C VAL A 156 34.15 -1.98 7.12
N VAL A 157 35.20 -1.99 6.31
CA VAL A 157 36.10 -3.14 6.12
C VAL A 157 36.71 -3.63 7.44
N GLN A 158 36.99 -2.71 8.38
CA GLN A 158 37.56 -3.01 9.69
C GLN A 158 36.67 -3.95 10.52
N LEU A 159 35.35 -3.90 10.32
CA LEU A 159 34.42 -4.77 11.06
C LEU A 159 34.50 -6.21 10.59
N LYS A 160 34.89 -6.49 9.34
CA LYS A 160 34.92 -7.87 8.81
C LYS A 160 35.88 -8.79 9.58
N ALA A 161 36.90 -8.24 10.23
CA ALA A 161 37.88 -9.03 10.99
C ALA A 161 37.47 -9.31 12.45
N ILE A 162 36.36 -8.74 12.93
CA ILE A 162 35.98 -8.77 14.35
C ILE A 162 34.77 -9.69 14.55
N PRO A 163 34.80 -10.68 15.47
CA PRO A 163 33.60 -11.44 15.85
C PRO A 163 32.56 -10.52 16.54
N PRO A 164 31.26 -10.60 16.23
CA PRO A 164 30.56 -11.59 15.40
C PRO A 164 30.44 -11.23 13.89
N PHE A 165 30.97 -10.09 13.44
CA PHE A 165 30.82 -9.58 12.08
C PHE A 165 31.53 -10.42 11.01
N ASP A 166 32.63 -11.09 11.37
CA ASP A 166 33.30 -12.06 10.49
C ASP A 166 32.35 -13.19 10.09
N LEU A 167 31.65 -13.80 11.07
CA LEU A 167 30.72 -14.89 10.82
C LEU A 167 29.54 -14.45 9.95
N THR A 168 28.94 -13.29 10.24
CA THR A 168 27.77 -12.80 9.50
C THR A 168 28.10 -12.37 8.09
N SER A 169 29.24 -11.70 7.88
CA SER A 169 29.71 -11.35 6.54
C SER A 169 30.07 -12.60 5.72
N ASN A 170 30.69 -13.61 6.34
CA ASN A 170 30.98 -14.90 5.70
C ASN A 170 29.71 -15.65 5.28
N LEU A 171 28.60 -15.55 6.01
CA LEU A 171 27.33 -16.14 5.59
C LEU A 171 26.81 -15.53 4.28
N ILE A 172 26.88 -14.20 4.13
CA ILE A 172 26.47 -13.52 2.90
C ILE A 172 27.43 -13.86 1.75
N VAL A 173 28.75 -13.95 2.01
CA VAL A 173 29.75 -14.36 1.02
C VAL A 173 29.49 -15.79 0.53
N ARG A 174 29.22 -16.73 1.43
CA ARG A 174 28.84 -18.11 1.06
C ARG A 174 27.56 -18.16 0.24
N PHE A 175 26.58 -17.32 0.58
CA PHE A 175 25.33 -17.23 -0.19
C PHE A 175 25.56 -16.66 -1.60
N ARG A 176 26.44 -15.65 -1.74
CA ARG A 176 26.87 -15.12 -3.04
C ARG A 176 27.56 -16.20 -3.88
N GLU A 177 28.47 -16.97 -3.28
CA GLU A 177 29.18 -18.07 -3.95
C GLU A 177 28.23 -19.19 -4.39
N PHE A 178 27.26 -19.54 -3.54
CA PHE A 178 26.20 -20.47 -3.88
C PHE A 178 25.37 -20.01 -5.09
N LEU A 179 25.14 -18.70 -5.22
CA LEU A 179 24.47 -18.10 -6.38
C LEU A 179 25.36 -17.98 -7.63
N GLY A 180 26.66 -18.28 -7.54
CA GLY A 180 27.61 -18.16 -8.64
C GLY A 180 27.93 -16.71 -9.03
N LEU A 181 27.84 -15.77 -8.09
CA LEU A 181 28.06 -14.35 -8.36
C LEU A 181 29.51 -13.92 -8.06
N ASP A 182 30.04 -13.02 -8.89
CA ASP A 182 31.35 -12.37 -8.72
C ASP A 182 31.41 -11.54 -7.41
N MET A 183 32.60 -11.11 -7.00
CA MET A 183 32.77 -10.20 -5.85
C MET A 183 32.08 -8.83 -6.10
N GLY A 184 31.48 -8.25 -5.05
CA GLY A 184 30.86 -6.91 -5.07
C GLY A 184 29.34 -6.91 -4.92
N TYR A 185 28.67 -8.05 -5.14
CA TYR A 185 27.22 -8.18 -5.03
C TYR A 185 26.69 -8.31 -3.59
N GLU A 186 27.58 -8.49 -2.61
CA GLU A 186 27.24 -8.88 -1.24
C GLU A 186 26.37 -7.85 -0.52
N ALA A 187 26.71 -6.55 -0.66
CA ALA A 187 25.97 -5.48 0.00
C ALA A 187 24.52 -5.38 -0.49
N SER A 188 24.30 -5.58 -1.78
CA SER A 188 22.97 -5.55 -2.40
C SER A 188 22.12 -6.73 -1.95
N ILE A 189 22.71 -7.92 -1.89
CA ILE A 189 22.05 -9.13 -1.36
C ILE A 189 21.67 -8.91 0.12
N ALA A 190 22.60 -8.42 0.93
CA ALA A 190 22.34 -8.13 2.35
C ALA A 190 21.24 -7.08 2.51
N LEU A 191 21.21 -6.02 1.69
CA LEU A 191 20.13 -5.04 1.69
C LEU A 191 18.77 -5.62 1.29
N CYS A 192 18.72 -6.49 0.27
CA CYS A 192 17.49 -7.19 -0.08
C CYS A 192 16.93 -7.97 1.12
N PHE A 193 17.78 -8.75 1.80
CA PHE A 193 17.37 -9.48 2.99
C PHE A 193 16.95 -8.56 4.15
N PHE A 194 17.67 -7.47 4.37
CA PHE A 194 17.30 -6.45 5.36
C PHE A 194 15.88 -5.93 5.12
N PHE A 195 15.55 -5.52 3.88
CA PHE A 195 14.22 -5.01 3.56
C PHE A 195 13.14 -6.09 3.62
N ILE A 196 13.45 -7.33 3.26
CA ILE A 196 12.52 -8.46 3.42
C ILE A 196 12.21 -8.67 4.91
N ILE A 197 13.22 -8.75 5.77
CA ILE A 197 13.05 -8.91 7.22
C ILE A 197 12.25 -7.74 7.81
N LEU A 198 12.54 -6.52 7.37
CA LEU A 198 11.86 -5.31 7.82
C LEU A 198 10.36 -5.32 7.45
N PHE A 199 10.01 -5.66 6.21
CA PHE A 199 8.63 -5.48 5.72
C PHE A 199 7.75 -6.73 5.78
N VAL A 200 8.30 -7.95 5.88
CA VAL A 200 7.51 -9.21 5.88
C VAL A 200 6.47 -9.27 7.00
N PRO A 201 6.78 -8.95 8.27
CA PRO A 201 5.76 -8.96 9.33
C PRO A 201 4.61 -7.98 9.07
N GLY A 202 4.94 -6.79 8.53
CA GLY A 202 3.96 -5.80 8.10
C GLY A 202 3.10 -6.29 6.92
N MET A 203 3.70 -6.94 5.93
CA MET A 203 3.02 -7.56 4.79
C MET A 203 2.00 -8.62 5.24
N ILE A 204 2.42 -9.55 6.11
CA ILE A 204 1.55 -10.62 6.61
C ILE A 204 0.36 -10.04 7.37
N ALA A 205 0.61 -9.04 8.23
CA ALA A 205 -0.44 -8.35 8.97
C ALA A 205 -1.41 -7.61 8.03
N TRP A 206 -0.90 -6.89 7.02
CA TRP A 206 -1.73 -6.19 6.03
C TRP A 206 -2.65 -7.15 5.26
N GLU A 207 -2.11 -8.25 4.74
CA GLU A 207 -2.88 -9.22 3.95
C GLU A 207 -3.99 -9.87 4.79
N LYS A 208 -3.69 -10.22 6.05
CA LYS A 208 -4.66 -10.82 6.98
C LYS A 208 -5.77 -9.84 7.37
N TYR A 209 -5.41 -8.66 7.88
CA TYR A 209 -6.37 -7.69 8.43
C TYR A 209 -7.12 -6.93 7.33
N GLY A 210 -6.49 -6.70 6.17
CA GLY A 210 -7.15 -6.10 5.01
C GLY A 210 -8.26 -6.99 4.44
N LYS A 211 -8.02 -8.30 4.34
CA LYS A 211 -9.04 -9.29 3.95
C LYS A 211 -10.17 -9.37 4.98
N GLU A 212 -9.85 -9.38 6.27
CA GLU A 212 -10.83 -9.36 7.37
C GLU A 212 -11.78 -8.16 7.23
N ASN A 213 -11.24 -6.94 7.13
CA ASN A 213 -12.05 -5.72 7.06
C ASN A 213 -12.99 -5.69 5.84
N PHE A 214 -12.51 -6.12 4.67
CA PHE A 214 -13.36 -6.20 3.47
C PHE A 214 -14.43 -7.29 3.59
N SER A 215 -14.07 -8.45 4.16
CA SER A 215 -15.01 -9.56 4.38
C SER A 215 -16.11 -9.22 5.39
N ILE A 216 -15.79 -8.42 6.41
CA ILE A 216 -16.79 -7.88 7.35
C ILE A 216 -17.74 -6.91 6.66
N LEU A 217 -17.22 -5.99 5.82
CA LEU A 217 -18.06 -5.05 5.08
C LEU A 217 -19.03 -5.79 4.15
N HIS A 218 -18.51 -6.70 3.32
CA HIS A 218 -19.33 -7.51 2.41
C HIS A 218 -20.39 -8.33 3.15
N GLY A 219 -19.98 -8.96 4.28
CA GLY A 219 -20.90 -9.70 5.13
C GLY A 219 -22.00 -8.84 5.74
N LEU A 220 -21.67 -7.60 6.14
CA LEU A 220 -22.65 -6.64 6.65
C LEU A 220 -23.65 -6.25 5.57
N THR A 221 -23.23 -6.03 4.33
CA THR A 221 -24.12 -5.75 3.19
C THR A 221 -25.15 -6.87 2.99
N LEU A 222 -24.68 -8.12 2.89
CA LEU A 222 -25.53 -9.29 2.74
C LEU A 222 -26.52 -9.43 3.91
N PHE A 223 -26.02 -9.20 5.12
CA PHE A 223 -26.85 -9.25 6.32
C PHE A 223 -27.92 -8.15 6.30
N THR A 224 -27.58 -6.90 5.93
CA THR A 224 -28.57 -5.81 5.89
C THR A 224 -29.66 -6.08 4.86
N ARG A 225 -29.35 -6.71 3.72
CA ARG A 225 -30.35 -7.15 2.76
C ARG A 225 -31.31 -8.18 3.36
N ASP A 226 -30.77 -9.25 3.96
CA ASP A 226 -31.56 -10.29 4.60
C ASP A 226 -32.39 -9.77 5.78
N LEU A 227 -31.84 -8.82 6.54
CA LEU A 227 -32.51 -8.16 7.65
C LEU A 227 -33.73 -7.39 7.17
N THR A 228 -33.61 -6.66 6.05
CA THR A 228 -34.73 -5.97 5.42
C THR A 228 -35.83 -6.95 5.00
N GLU A 229 -35.47 -8.04 4.31
CA GLU A 229 -36.45 -9.04 3.87
C GLU A 229 -37.13 -9.74 5.05
N ALA A 230 -36.39 -10.10 6.09
CA ALA A 230 -36.95 -10.64 7.31
C ALA A 230 -37.86 -9.62 8.04
N ARG A 231 -37.51 -8.33 8.00
CA ARG A 231 -38.30 -7.28 8.62
C ARG A 231 -39.62 -7.04 7.89
N LYS A 232 -39.65 -7.18 6.56
CA LYS A 232 -40.87 -7.11 5.73
C LYS A 232 -41.92 -8.16 6.13
N THR A 233 -41.53 -9.27 6.77
CA THR A 233 -42.48 -10.29 7.27
C THR A 233 -43.15 -9.93 8.60
N GLY A 234 -42.84 -8.76 9.18
CA GLY A 234 -43.42 -8.29 10.43
C GLY A 234 -42.68 -8.72 11.71
N MET A 235 -41.62 -9.53 11.63
CA MET A 235 -40.78 -9.86 12.79
C MET A 235 -40.12 -8.61 13.39
N SER A 236 -39.93 -8.54 14.71
CA SER A 236 -39.21 -7.42 15.33
C SER A 236 -37.73 -7.39 14.89
N PRO A 237 -37.07 -6.21 14.82
CA PRO A 237 -35.67 -6.10 14.42
C PRO A 237 -34.72 -7.00 15.23
N GLU A 238 -34.94 -7.08 16.54
CA GLU A 238 -34.18 -7.94 17.46
C GLU A 238 -34.37 -9.41 17.11
N LYS A 239 -35.62 -9.82 16.84
CA LYS A 239 -35.92 -11.20 16.47
C LYS A 239 -35.32 -11.54 15.11
N CYS A 240 -35.34 -10.62 14.15
CA CYS A 240 -34.65 -10.80 12.87
C CYS A 240 -33.15 -11.01 13.07
N ILE A 241 -32.48 -10.15 13.87
CA ILE A 241 -31.04 -10.27 14.18
C ILE A 241 -30.73 -11.65 14.78
N MET A 242 -31.54 -12.10 15.73
CA MET A 242 -31.36 -13.40 16.38
C MET A 242 -31.54 -14.57 15.39
N THR A 243 -32.63 -14.58 14.62
CA THR A 243 -32.93 -15.64 13.66
C THR A 243 -31.89 -15.71 12.53
N LEU A 244 -31.44 -14.56 12.01
CA LEU A 244 -30.44 -14.53 10.94
C LEU A 244 -29.06 -14.97 11.44
N ALA A 245 -28.73 -14.72 12.72
CA ALA A 245 -27.48 -15.19 13.31
C ALA A 245 -27.37 -16.73 13.41
N GLU A 246 -28.52 -17.44 13.37
CA GLU A 246 -28.60 -18.89 13.45
C GLU A 246 -28.47 -19.59 12.09
N ARG A 247 -28.59 -18.88 10.95
CA ARG A 247 -28.58 -19.44 9.59
C ARG A 247 -27.31 -20.24 9.21
N GLY A 248 -26.19 -20.07 9.93
CA GLY A 248 -24.98 -20.87 9.72
C GLY A 248 -23.70 -20.14 10.12
N GLU A 249 -22.56 -20.86 10.17
CA GLU A 249 -21.28 -20.29 10.62
C GLU A 249 -20.62 -19.31 9.65
N LYS A 250 -21.00 -19.34 8.37
CA LYS A 250 -20.41 -18.52 7.30
C LYS A 250 -21.45 -17.78 6.44
N ALA A 251 -22.69 -17.67 6.91
CA ALA A 251 -23.79 -17.08 6.14
C ALA A 251 -23.52 -15.65 5.65
N TYR A 252 -22.71 -14.90 6.40
CA TYR A 252 -22.37 -13.49 6.17
C TYR A 252 -20.87 -13.26 6.21
N ALA A 253 -20.08 -14.18 5.65
CA ALA A 253 -18.63 -14.08 5.55
C ALA A 253 -17.96 -13.66 6.89
N GLY A 254 -17.07 -12.67 6.88
CA GLY A 254 -16.38 -12.18 8.08
C GLY A 254 -17.30 -11.54 9.12
N PHE A 255 -18.50 -11.08 8.73
CA PHE A 255 -19.45 -10.44 9.64
C PHE A 255 -20.17 -11.43 10.55
N THR A 256 -20.34 -12.71 10.14
CA THR A 256 -21.09 -13.72 10.91
C THR A 256 -20.63 -13.84 12.36
N LYS A 257 -19.31 -13.82 12.60
CA LYS A 257 -18.75 -13.88 13.96
C LYS A 257 -19.24 -12.72 14.83
N HIS A 258 -19.33 -11.52 14.25
CA HIS A 258 -19.77 -10.32 14.93
C HIS A 258 -21.29 -10.30 15.10
N LEU A 259 -22.04 -10.75 14.08
CA LEU A 259 -23.50 -10.92 14.15
C LEU A 259 -23.91 -11.86 15.30
N LYS A 260 -23.23 -13.00 15.47
CA LYS A 260 -23.49 -13.92 16.59
C LYS A 260 -23.23 -13.30 17.97
N ILE A 261 -22.30 -12.35 18.07
CA ILE A 261 -22.07 -11.61 19.32
C ILE A 261 -23.22 -10.61 19.53
N ILE A 262 -23.58 -9.86 18.49
CA ILE A 262 -24.70 -8.92 18.53
C ILE A 262 -25.99 -9.65 18.94
N ALA A 263 -26.35 -10.73 18.26
CA ALA A 263 -27.55 -11.52 18.54
C ALA A 263 -27.60 -12.06 19.98
N ARG A 264 -26.49 -12.59 20.50
CA ARG A 264 -26.43 -13.03 21.92
C ARG A 264 -26.63 -11.87 22.89
N GLN A 265 -26.01 -10.72 22.62
CA GLN A 265 -26.17 -9.54 23.47
C GLN A 265 -27.60 -8.98 23.41
N THR A 266 -28.21 -8.99 22.23
CA THR A 266 -29.62 -8.62 22.02
C THR A 266 -30.55 -9.57 22.77
N GLY A 267 -30.32 -10.89 22.68
CA GLY A 267 -31.12 -11.90 23.40
C GLY A 267 -30.99 -11.80 24.93
N TRP A 268 -29.87 -11.28 25.43
CA TRP A 268 -29.68 -10.98 26.86
C TRP A 268 -30.24 -9.61 27.28
N GLY A 269 -30.87 -8.85 26.37
CA GLY A 269 -31.45 -7.56 26.67
C GLY A 269 -30.43 -6.45 26.96
N LEU A 270 -29.19 -6.55 26.46
CA LEU A 270 -28.23 -5.46 26.57
C LEU A 270 -28.69 -4.25 25.74
N SER A 271 -28.38 -3.04 26.23
CA SER A 271 -28.67 -1.82 25.48
C SER A 271 -27.90 -1.76 24.17
N LEU A 272 -28.58 -1.33 23.12
CA LEU A 272 -28.05 -1.17 21.76
C LEU A 272 -26.74 -0.36 21.71
N ARG A 273 -26.65 0.71 22.50
CA ARG A 273 -25.42 1.51 22.66
C ARG A 273 -24.25 0.68 23.19
N ARG A 274 -24.48 -0.24 24.13
CA ARG A 274 -23.45 -1.13 24.68
C ARG A 274 -23.02 -2.19 23.66
N ILE A 275 -23.98 -2.72 22.88
CA ILE A 275 -23.71 -3.64 21.77
C ILE A 275 -22.78 -2.97 20.74
N TYR A 276 -23.12 -1.75 20.30
CA TYR A 276 -22.30 -0.99 19.36
C TYR A 276 -20.87 -0.79 19.90
N LYS A 277 -20.72 -0.36 21.16
CA LYS A 277 -19.40 -0.13 21.77
C LYS A 277 -18.55 -1.41 21.81
N GLU A 278 -19.15 -2.56 22.06
CA GLU A 278 -18.44 -3.85 22.02
C GLU A 278 -18.10 -4.29 20.59
N PHE A 279 -18.97 -4.00 19.62
CA PHE A 279 -18.69 -4.21 18.20
C PHE A 279 -17.51 -3.35 17.72
N GLU A 280 -17.55 -2.05 18.03
CA GLU A 280 -16.53 -1.07 17.66
C GLU A 280 -15.13 -1.47 18.16
N ARG A 281 -15.03 -2.02 19.38
CA ARG A 281 -13.75 -2.50 19.94
C ARG A 281 -13.15 -3.69 19.21
N ARG A 282 -13.97 -4.46 18.46
CA ARG A 282 -13.56 -5.72 17.80
C ARG A 282 -13.38 -5.57 16.30
N VAL A 283 -14.14 -4.69 15.67
CA VAL A 283 -14.07 -4.41 14.23
C VAL A 283 -13.28 -3.14 14.01
N TYR A 284 -12.28 -3.17 13.15
CA TYR A 284 -11.45 -1.99 12.87
C TYR A 284 -11.88 -1.26 11.60
N GLY A 285 -12.54 -1.92 10.64
CA GLY A 285 -13.04 -1.28 9.42
C GLY A 285 -14.06 -0.17 9.71
N TRP A 286 -13.73 1.06 9.34
CA TRP A 286 -14.57 2.23 9.64
C TRP A 286 -15.95 2.18 8.96
N LEU A 287 -16.02 1.65 7.73
CA LEU A 287 -17.27 1.48 6.96
C LEU A 287 -18.23 0.53 7.67
N ALA A 288 -17.71 -0.60 8.16
CA ALA A 288 -18.51 -1.56 8.91
C ALA A 288 -18.96 -1.01 10.27
N ARG A 289 -18.12 -0.21 10.96
CA ARG A 289 -18.52 0.54 12.17
C ARG A 289 -19.67 1.49 11.87
N ALA A 290 -19.56 2.29 10.81
CA ALA A 290 -20.61 3.22 10.40
C ALA A 290 -21.91 2.47 10.05
N GLY A 291 -21.84 1.39 9.28
CA GLY A 291 -23.03 0.61 8.91
C GLY A 291 -23.75 0.01 10.12
N VAL A 292 -23.03 -0.61 11.07
CA VAL A 292 -23.65 -1.14 12.29
C VAL A 292 -24.15 -0.01 13.21
N PHE A 293 -23.46 1.12 13.26
CA PHE A 293 -23.94 2.30 13.98
C PHE A 293 -25.30 2.78 13.44
N ILE A 294 -25.41 2.99 12.13
CA ILE A 294 -26.65 3.44 11.48
C ILE A 294 -27.76 2.40 11.68
N MET A 295 -27.44 1.12 11.56
CA MET A 295 -28.38 0.02 11.81
C MET A 295 -28.95 0.08 13.24
N ILE A 296 -28.08 0.27 14.23
CA ILE A 296 -28.48 0.33 15.63
C ILE A 296 -29.33 1.59 15.90
N ASP A 297 -28.94 2.73 15.35
CA ASP A 297 -29.67 3.99 15.48
C ASP A 297 -31.07 3.91 14.83
N ALA A 298 -31.17 3.22 13.69
CA ALA A 298 -32.44 2.93 13.04
C ALA A 298 -33.39 2.06 13.89
N ILE A 299 -32.85 1.18 14.74
CA ILE A 299 -33.66 0.38 15.69
C ILE A 299 -34.06 1.24 16.88
N ASP A 300 -33.10 1.95 17.50
CA ASP A 300 -33.30 2.69 18.76
C ASP A 300 -34.25 3.89 18.57
N VAL A 301 -34.08 4.65 17.49
CA VAL A 301 -34.86 5.87 17.21
C VAL A 301 -36.03 5.60 16.27
N GLY A 302 -35.79 4.79 15.23
CA GLY A 302 -36.76 4.55 14.14
C GLY A 302 -37.67 3.35 14.35
N GLY A 303 -37.52 2.59 15.44
CA GLY A 303 -38.26 1.34 15.67
C GLY A 303 -37.98 0.24 14.64
N GLY A 304 -36.96 0.43 13.79
CA GLY A 304 -36.56 -0.49 12.74
C GLY A 304 -37.66 -0.74 11.70
N ALA A 305 -38.26 0.31 11.15
CA ALA A 305 -39.23 0.18 10.05
C ALA A 305 -38.61 -0.53 8.81
N PRO A 306 -39.37 -1.40 8.10
CA PRO A 306 -38.86 -2.08 6.90
C PRO A 306 -38.25 -1.12 5.86
N GLU A 307 -38.87 0.05 5.66
CA GLU A 307 -38.44 1.06 4.69
C GLU A 307 -37.08 1.67 5.07
N THR A 308 -36.84 1.87 6.37
CA THR A 308 -35.55 2.37 6.86
C THR A 308 -34.42 1.36 6.64
N PHE A 309 -34.70 0.06 6.83
CA PHE A 309 -33.74 -0.99 6.53
C PHE A 309 -33.50 -1.17 5.04
N ASP A 310 -34.51 -0.96 4.19
CA ASP A 310 -34.37 -0.98 2.73
C ASP A 310 -33.41 0.12 2.23
N VAL A 311 -33.57 1.34 2.77
CA VAL A 311 -32.64 2.46 2.53
C VAL A 311 -31.23 2.13 3.04
N LEU A 312 -31.11 1.53 4.24
CA LEU A 312 -29.81 1.12 4.78
C LEU A 312 -29.13 0.04 3.93
N ALA A 313 -29.87 -0.97 3.48
CA ALA A 313 -29.34 -2.03 2.65
C ALA A 313 -28.81 -1.46 1.32
N THR A 314 -29.60 -0.62 0.66
CA THR A 314 -29.19 0.09 -0.56
C THR A 314 -27.96 0.97 -0.32
N PHE A 315 -27.91 1.67 0.82
CA PHE A 315 -26.75 2.46 1.23
C PHE A 315 -25.49 1.59 1.37
N MET A 316 -25.59 0.45 2.06
CA MET A 316 -24.46 -0.47 2.26
C MET A 316 -23.97 -1.08 0.94
N GLU A 317 -24.87 -1.35 0.00
CA GLU A 317 -24.54 -1.85 -1.33
C GLU A 317 -23.79 -0.84 -2.18
N ASN A 318 -24.32 0.38 -2.27
CA ASN A 318 -23.65 1.49 -2.95
C ASN A 318 -22.27 1.77 -2.35
N LEU A 319 -22.15 1.64 -1.02
CA LEU A 319 -20.89 1.80 -0.30
C LEU A 319 -19.88 0.68 -0.61
N GLU A 320 -20.33 -0.57 -0.63
CA GLU A 320 -19.48 -1.72 -1.01
C GLU A 320 -19.05 -1.63 -2.48
N GLU A 321 -19.98 -1.28 -3.37
CA GLU A 321 -19.71 -1.10 -4.80
C GLU A 321 -18.71 0.04 -5.03
N MET A 322 -18.87 1.17 -4.35
CA MET A 322 -17.91 2.28 -4.43
C MET A 322 -16.50 1.85 -4.02
N GLU A 323 -16.34 1.03 -2.98
CA GLU A 323 -15.02 0.51 -2.58
C GLU A 323 -14.47 -0.55 -3.56
N LYS A 324 -15.33 -1.36 -4.18
CA LYS A 324 -14.92 -2.25 -5.28
C LYS A 324 -14.45 -1.45 -6.50
N ASN A 325 -15.20 -0.45 -6.91
CA ASN A 325 -14.89 0.44 -8.03
C ASN A 325 -13.58 1.18 -7.80
N LYS A 326 -13.37 1.74 -6.59
CA LYS A 326 -12.08 2.34 -6.21
C LYS A 326 -10.91 1.37 -6.40
N ARG A 327 -11.01 0.14 -5.89
CA ARG A 327 -9.95 -0.86 -6.05
C ARG A 327 -9.73 -1.22 -7.52
N ALA A 328 -10.80 -1.34 -8.30
CA ALA A 328 -10.70 -1.64 -9.73
C ALA A 328 -10.03 -0.51 -10.53
N THR A 329 -10.28 0.75 -10.17
CA THR A 329 -9.63 1.92 -10.78
C THR A 329 -8.15 2.04 -10.41
N LEU A 330 -7.78 1.79 -9.15
CA LEU A 330 -6.43 2.05 -8.66
C LEU A 330 -5.46 0.87 -8.83
N ARG A 331 -5.94 -0.38 -8.81
CA ARG A 331 -5.06 -1.56 -8.92
C ARG A 331 -4.24 -1.63 -10.21
N PRO A 332 -4.77 -1.32 -11.40
CA PRO A 332 -3.97 -1.36 -12.64
C PRO A 332 -2.76 -0.43 -12.60
N LEU A 333 -2.85 0.68 -11.85
CA LEU A 333 -1.77 1.67 -11.71
C LEU A 333 -0.54 1.10 -10.99
N LEU A 334 -0.66 -0.05 -10.32
CA LEU A 334 0.47 -0.77 -9.73
C LEU A 334 1.54 -1.17 -10.75
N LEU A 335 1.15 -1.42 -12.00
CA LEU A 335 2.08 -1.91 -13.01
C LEU A 335 3.20 -0.91 -13.29
N ILE A 336 2.90 0.39 -13.25
CA ILE A 336 3.87 1.45 -13.59
C ILE A 336 5.11 1.40 -12.68
N PRO A 337 5.02 1.58 -11.35
CA PRO A 337 6.19 1.54 -10.47
C PRO A 337 6.92 0.18 -10.47
N TYR A 338 6.21 -0.92 -10.70
CA TYR A 338 6.84 -2.24 -10.86
C TYR A 338 7.71 -2.31 -12.11
N MET A 339 7.16 -1.89 -13.26
CA MET A 339 7.89 -1.81 -14.51
C MET A 339 9.08 -0.86 -14.40
N THR A 340 8.90 0.29 -13.74
CA THR A 340 9.97 1.25 -13.45
C THR A 340 11.14 0.61 -12.74
N ALA A 341 10.92 -0.11 -11.64
CA ALA A 341 12.04 -0.71 -10.92
C ALA A 341 12.66 -1.89 -11.66
N ILE A 342 11.85 -2.74 -12.33
CA ILE A 342 12.37 -3.88 -13.10
C ILE A 342 13.29 -3.37 -14.21
N ILE A 343 12.82 -2.40 -15.01
CA ILE A 343 13.61 -1.81 -16.09
C ILE A 343 14.85 -1.12 -15.52
N LEU A 344 14.72 -0.38 -14.40
CA LEU A 344 15.88 0.26 -13.77
C LEU A 344 16.95 -0.77 -13.36
N VAL A 345 16.55 -1.86 -12.69
CA VAL A 345 17.49 -2.93 -12.30
C VAL A 345 18.13 -3.53 -13.54
N MET A 346 17.35 -3.87 -14.57
CA MET A 346 17.86 -4.43 -15.83
C MET A 346 18.84 -3.48 -16.52
N VAL A 347 18.54 -2.19 -16.60
CA VAL A 347 19.43 -1.19 -17.20
C VAL A 347 20.74 -1.10 -16.42
N VAL A 348 20.69 -1.04 -15.09
CA VAL A 348 21.92 -0.96 -14.27
C VAL A 348 22.77 -2.22 -14.44
N VAL A 349 22.14 -3.38 -14.50
CA VAL A 349 22.81 -4.67 -14.78
C VAL A 349 23.51 -4.66 -16.14
N VAL A 350 22.81 -4.22 -17.20
CA VAL A 350 23.39 -4.10 -18.54
C VAL A 350 24.54 -3.10 -18.55
N LEU A 351 24.39 -1.97 -17.85
CA LEU A 351 25.43 -0.95 -17.73
C LEU A 351 26.70 -1.48 -17.03
N ILE A 352 26.55 -2.29 -15.97
CA ILE A 352 27.67 -2.95 -15.29
C ILE A 352 28.40 -3.90 -16.27
N SER A 353 27.65 -4.72 -17.01
CA SER A 353 28.21 -5.65 -18.00
C SER A 353 28.94 -4.92 -19.13
N PHE A 354 28.34 -3.86 -19.66
CA PHE A 354 28.94 -3.00 -20.67
C PHE A 354 30.25 -2.36 -20.17
N MET A 355 30.26 -1.86 -18.94
CA MET A 355 31.46 -1.29 -18.35
C MET A 355 32.57 -2.33 -18.15
N LYS A 356 32.23 -3.56 -17.72
CA LYS A 356 33.19 -4.68 -17.62
C LYS A 356 33.92 -4.90 -18.97
N ASN A 357 33.19 -4.82 -20.07
CA ASN A 357 33.75 -4.92 -21.43
C ASN A 357 34.59 -3.70 -21.81
N LEU A 358 34.13 -2.48 -21.54
CA LEU A 358 34.88 -1.25 -21.83
C LEU A 358 36.23 -1.19 -21.09
N LEU A 359 36.25 -1.53 -19.79
CA LEU A 359 37.49 -1.52 -19.01
C LEU A 359 38.52 -2.51 -19.55
N LYS A 360 38.06 -3.69 -20.01
CA LYS A 360 38.90 -4.69 -20.66
C LYS A 360 39.51 -4.17 -21.97
N LEU A 361 38.73 -3.47 -22.78
CA LEU A 361 39.17 -2.84 -24.03
C LEU A 361 40.14 -1.66 -23.80
N ALA A 362 39.83 -0.79 -22.84
CA ALA A 362 40.61 0.41 -22.53
C ALA A 362 41.93 0.11 -21.80
N ARG A 363 42.18 -1.15 -21.40
CA ARG A 363 43.32 -1.57 -20.54
C ARG A 363 43.41 -0.76 -19.24
N VAL A 364 42.28 -0.27 -18.76
CA VAL A 364 42.18 0.46 -17.50
C VAL A 364 41.87 -0.54 -16.41
N TYR A 365 42.79 -0.71 -15.46
CA TYR A 365 42.64 -1.61 -14.31
C TYR A 365 41.81 -0.93 -13.20
N ILE A 366 40.52 -0.69 -13.46
CA ILE A 366 39.57 -0.37 -12.38
C ILE A 366 39.01 -1.69 -11.84
N SER A 367 38.87 -1.78 -10.51
CA SER A 367 38.29 -2.96 -9.91
C SER A 367 36.78 -3.04 -10.21
N ILE A 368 36.38 -4.09 -10.91
CA ILE A 368 34.97 -4.40 -11.20
C ILE A 368 34.16 -4.61 -9.90
N PRO A 369 34.71 -5.28 -8.85
CA PRO A 369 33.99 -5.47 -7.60
C PRO A 369 33.61 -4.17 -6.89
N GLU A 370 34.50 -3.16 -6.83
CA GLU A 370 34.17 -1.86 -6.23
C GLU A 370 33.03 -1.17 -6.98
N PHE A 371 33.00 -1.32 -8.30
CA PHE A 371 31.96 -0.73 -9.13
C PHE A 371 30.59 -1.39 -8.85
N VAL A 372 30.52 -2.71 -8.87
CA VAL A 372 29.29 -3.46 -8.57
C VAL A 372 28.78 -3.10 -7.17
N HIS A 373 29.69 -3.05 -6.20
CA HIS A 373 29.40 -2.70 -4.81
C HIS A 373 28.87 -1.26 -4.66
N LEU A 374 29.31 -0.33 -5.51
CA LEU A 374 28.86 1.05 -5.48
C LEU A 374 27.48 1.24 -6.14
N PHE A 375 27.20 0.49 -7.21
CA PHE A 375 26.07 0.74 -8.12
C PHE A 375 24.79 -0.01 -7.77
N LEU A 376 24.88 -1.25 -7.32
CA LEU A 376 23.71 -2.08 -7.08
C LEU A 376 22.91 -1.74 -5.81
N PRO A 377 23.54 -1.39 -4.65
CA PRO A 377 22.76 -1.16 -3.44
C PRO A 377 21.75 0.00 -3.53
N PRO A 378 22.04 1.15 -4.17
CA PRO A 378 21.05 2.20 -4.37
C PRO A 378 19.84 1.75 -5.20
N VAL A 379 20.03 0.85 -6.17
CA VAL A 379 18.95 0.29 -6.97
C VAL A 379 17.99 -0.52 -6.11
N VAL A 380 18.52 -1.32 -5.18
CA VAL A 380 17.70 -2.06 -4.19
C VAL A 380 16.82 -1.10 -3.42
N LEU A 381 17.41 -0.01 -2.94
CA LEU A 381 16.71 0.97 -2.12
C LEU A 381 15.62 1.69 -2.91
N ILE A 382 15.90 2.12 -4.15
CA ILE A 382 14.90 2.72 -5.05
C ILE A 382 13.77 1.73 -5.37
N ALA A 383 14.10 0.46 -5.66
CA ALA A 383 13.10 -0.56 -5.95
C ALA A 383 12.15 -0.81 -4.78
N VAL A 384 12.69 -0.88 -3.56
CA VAL A 384 11.90 -1.06 -2.33
C VAL A 384 10.99 0.14 -2.06
N ILE A 385 11.51 1.37 -2.20
CA ILE A 385 10.68 2.58 -2.04
C ILE A 385 9.62 2.66 -3.15
N SER A 386 9.94 2.25 -4.38
CA SER A 386 8.97 2.13 -5.48
C SER A 386 7.83 1.18 -5.10
N GLY A 387 8.14 0.08 -4.41
CA GLY A 387 7.13 -0.81 -3.84
C GLY A 387 6.22 -0.11 -2.83
N LEU A 388 6.78 0.71 -1.94
CA LEU A 388 5.98 1.51 -1.00
C LEU A 388 5.05 2.51 -1.72
N VAL A 389 5.57 3.20 -2.74
CA VAL A 389 4.81 4.12 -3.60
C VAL A 389 3.66 3.36 -4.28
N ALA A 390 3.94 2.20 -4.86
CA ALA A 390 2.93 1.36 -5.51
C ALA A 390 1.79 0.98 -4.57
N GLY A 391 2.11 0.52 -3.36
CA GLY A 391 1.06 0.12 -2.39
C GLY A 391 0.23 1.32 -1.92
N LYS A 392 0.87 2.47 -1.70
CA LYS A 392 0.16 3.70 -1.34
C LYS A 392 -0.82 4.13 -2.43
N VAL A 393 -0.42 4.06 -3.69
CA VAL A 393 -1.23 4.48 -4.84
C VAL A 393 -2.42 3.56 -5.08
N SER A 394 -2.23 2.26 -4.90
CA SER A 394 -3.26 1.25 -5.20
C SER A 394 -4.34 1.08 -4.12
N ASP A 395 -3.92 1.02 -2.85
CA ASP A 395 -4.80 0.69 -1.73
C ASP A 395 -5.06 1.90 -0.81
N GLY A 396 -4.37 3.01 -1.04
CA GLY A 396 -4.57 4.27 -0.32
C GLY A 396 -3.85 4.40 1.02
N THR A 397 -3.05 3.40 1.41
CA THR A 397 -2.32 3.38 2.69
C THR A 397 -0.88 2.94 2.50
N VAL A 398 0.02 3.43 3.36
CA VAL A 398 1.45 3.04 3.31
C VAL A 398 1.63 1.57 3.71
N ALA A 399 0.80 1.04 4.60
CA ALA A 399 0.85 -0.37 5.02
C ALA A 399 0.66 -1.36 3.86
N ALA A 400 -0.12 -0.99 2.83
CA ALA A 400 -0.21 -1.79 1.61
C ALA A 400 1.13 -1.89 0.86
N GLY A 401 1.95 -0.84 0.98
CA GLY A 401 3.30 -0.77 0.43
C GLY A 401 4.23 -1.85 0.96
N PHE A 402 4.04 -2.35 2.19
CA PHE A 402 4.91 -3.38 2.75
C PHE A 402 4.95 -4.65 1.90
N LYS A 403 3.80 -5.08 1.38
CA LYS A 403 3.73 -6.23 0.46
C LYS A 403 4.55 -5.98 -0.80
N HIS A 404 4.39 -4.80 -1.38
CA HIS A 404 5.02 -4.47 -2.65
C HIS A 404 6.53 -4.20 -2.48
N ALA A 405 6.95 -3.63 -1.36
CA ALA A 405 8.35 -3.50 -0.98
C ALA A 405 9.04 -4.87 -0.90
N VAL A 406 8.41 -5.87 -0.27
CA VAL A 406 8.94 -7.25 -0.22
C VAL A 406 9.02 -7.87 -1.61
N ILE A 407 7.95 -7.76 -2.41
CA ILE A 407 7.94 -8.30 -3.78
C ILE A 407 9.05 -7.65 -4.61
N MET A 408 9.23 -6.34 -4.51
CA MET A 408 10.26 -5.60 -5.24
C MET A 408 11.67 -6.00 -4.78
N ALA A 409 11.90 -6.18 -3.48
CA ALA A 409 13.18 -6.70 -2.98
C ALA A 409 13.50 -8.11 -3.54
N ILE A 410 12.50 -8.99 -3.63
CA ILE A 410 12.65 -10.33 -4.22
C ILE A 410 12.94 -10.24 -5.72
N ILE A 411 12.18 -9.42 -6.46
CA ILE A 411 12.41 -9.19 -7.89
C ILE A 411 13.82 -8.64 -8.13
N THR A 412 14.26 -7.67 -7.32
CA THR A 412 15.62 -7.13 -7.42
C THR A 412 16.67 -8.19 -7.12
N LEU A 413 16.46 -9.06 -6.12
CA LEU A 413 17.38 -10.17 -5.83
C LEU A 413 17.47 -11.15 -7.02
N ILE A 414 16.34 -11.50 -7.64
CA ILE A 414 16.30 -12.35 -8.83
C ILE A 414 17.02 -11.68 -10.00
N ALA A 415 16.78 -10.39 -10.24
CA ALA A 415 17.42 -9.66 -11.32
C ALA A 415 18.94 -9.50 -11.10
N ILE A 416 19.38 -9.32 -9.85
CA ILE A 416 20.80 -9.37 -9.47
C ILE A 416 21.40 -10.76 -9.76
N TRP A 417 20.68 -11.83 -9.44
CA TRP A 417 21.14 -13.18 -9.74
C TRP A 417 21.29 -13.41 -11.25
N LEU A 418 20.29 -13.00 -12.04
CA LEU A 418 20.32 -13.06 -13.51
C LEU A 418 21.46 -12.20 -14.10
N SER A 419 21.79 -11.07 -13.48
CA SER A 419 22.92 -10.23 -13.90
C SER A 419 24.24 -10.98 -13.88
N GLY A 420 24.50 -11.73 -12.81
CA GLY A 420 25.76 -12.45 -12.67
C GLY A 420 25.88 -13.55 -13.71
N THR A 421 24.80 -14.31 -13.96
CA THR A 421 24.79 -15.41 -14.94
C THR A 421 24.89 -14.92 -16.39
N LEU A 422 24.23 -13.82 -16.75
CA LEU A 422 24.34 -13.21 -18.09
C LEU A 422 25.76 -12.72 -18.40
N SER A 423 26.48 -12.23 -17.38
CA SER A 423 27.88 -11.86 -17.55
C SER A 423 28.77 -13.07 -17.86
N ILE A 424 28.38 -14.28 -17.44
CA ILE A 424 29.14 -15.52 -17.68
C ILE A 424 28.94 -16.01 -19.12
N GLN A 425 27.73 -15.92 -19.69
CA GLN A 425 27.41 -16.43 -21.03
C GLN A 425 27.95 -15.56 -22.18
N ILE A 426 28.02 -14.23 -22.01
CA ILE A 426 28.60 -13.34 -23.03
C ILE A 426 30.14 -13.51 -23.11
N LEU A 427 30.75 -14.18 -22.12
CA LEU A 427 32.19 -14.35 -21.96
C LEU A 427 32.76 -15.68 -22.48
N THR A 428 31.92 -16.62 -22.92
CA THR A 428 32.39 -17.83 -23.61
C THR A 428 32.38 -17.61 -25.13
N PRO A 429 33.54 -17.52 -25.81
CA PRO A 429 33.54 -17.60 -27.27
C PRO A 429 32.93 -18.94 -27.69
N PRO A 430 32.25 -19.03 -28.85
CA PRO A 430 31.81 -20.31 -29.38
C PRO A 430 33.03 -21.23 -29.47
N PRO A 431 32.89 -22.54 -29.16
CA PRO A 431 33.98 -23.47 -29.31
C PRO A 431 34.46 -23.39 -30.76
N THR A 432 35.72 -23.01 -30.93
CA THR A 432 36.39 -23.02 -32.22
C THR A 432 36.40 -24.49 -32.69
N MET A 433 35.56 -24.82 -33.66
CA MET A 433 35.74 -26.01 -34.49
C MET A 433 36.80 -25.76 -35.54
#